data_AF-T1KZ08-F1
#
_entry.id   AF-T1KZ08-F1
#
_cell.length_a   1.000
_cell.length_b   1.000
_cell.length_c   1.000
_cell.angle_alpha   90.00
_cell.angle_beta   90.00
_cell.angle_gamma   90.00
#
_symmetry.space_group_name_H-M   'P 1'
#
loop_
_entity.id
_entity.type
_entity.pdbx_description
1 polymer ?
#
loop_
_entity_poly.entity_id
_entity_poly.type
_entity_poly.pdbx_seq_one_letter_code
_entity_poly.pdbx_strand_id
1 'polypeptide(L)' 'MTSMNAGIDTNCMTLTRFVIEEQRKVPGATGEMTTLLNALATAIKAMSSAVRKAGIAKL' A
#
# COMPACT_ATOMS: atom_id res chain seq x y z
N MET A 1 -17.09 27.07 -5.85
CA MET A 1 -16.99 26.84 -7.30
C MET A 1 -17.03 25.34 -7.54
N THR A 2 -18.24 24.85 -7.78
CA THR A 2 -18.60 23.45 -8.02
C THR A 2 -18.28 23.08 -9.46
N SER A 3 -17.49 22.04 -9.66
CA SER A 3 -17.57 21.19 -10.84
C SER A 3 -17.71 19.76 -10.33
N MET A 4 -18.96 19.34 -10.09
CA MET A 4 -19.31 17.94 -9.87
C MET A 4 -19.30 17.25 -11.24
N ASN A 5 -18.11 16.91 -11.70
CA ASN A 5 -17.95 15.97 -12.78
C ASN A 5 -18.27 14.59 -12.19
N ALA A 6 -19.47 14.05 -12.44
CA ALA A 6 -19.88 12.70 -12.03
C ALA A 6 -19.16 11.63 -12.89
N GLY A 7 -17.89 11.85 -13.20
CA GLY A 7 -16.99 10.85 -13.76
C GLY A 7 -16.49 9.94 -12.65
N ILE A 8 -16.20 8.69 -12.99
CA ILE A 8 -15.63 7.71 -12.06
C ILE A 8 -14.40 8.33 -11.39
N ASP A 9 -14.43 8.47 -10.06
CA ASP A 9 -13.25 8.84 -9.29
C ASP A 9 -12.20 7.74 -9.45
N THR A 10 -11.17 8.05 -10.23
CA THR A 10 -10.10 7.11 -10.60
C THR A 10 -8.91 7.24 -9.63
N ASN A 11 -9.03 8.01 -8.54
CA ASN A 11 -7.96 8.18 -7.58
C ASN A 11 -7.84 6.98 -6.63
N CYS A 12 -7.16 5.93 -7.09
CA CYS A 12 -6.78 4.81 -6.24
C CYS A 12 -5.63 5.22 -5.30
N MET A 13 -5.93 5.31 -4.00
CA MET A 13 -4.92 5.52 -2.97
C MET A 13 -4.25 4.19 -2.60
N THR A 14 -2.95 4.08 -2.83
CA THR A 14 -2.16 2.90 -2.43
C THR A 14 -1.49 3.14 -1.08
N LEU A 15 -1.17 2.06 -0.35
CA LEU A 15 -0.46 2.16 0.93
C LEU A 15 0.84 2.96 0.81
N THR A 16 1.63 2.68 -0.22
CA THR A 16 2.89 3.40 -0.47
C THR A 16 2.65 4.89 -0.74
N ARG A 17 1.61 5.24 -1.50
CA ARG A 17 1.24 6.64 -1.78
C ARG A 17 0.84 7.37 -0.50
N PHE A 18 -0.03 6.76 0.30
CA PHE A 18 -0.45 7.30 1.59
C PHE A 18 0.75 7.56 2.50
N VAL A 19 1.64 6.59 2.66
CA VAL A 19 2.81 6.71 3.56
C VAL A 19 3.78 7.80 3.09
N ILE A 20 3.98 7.95 1.77
CA ILE A 20 4.82 9.04 1.22
C ILE A 20 4.16 10.41 1.45
N GLU A 21 2.84 10.52 1.28
CA GLU A 21 2.10 11.75 1.56
C GLU A 21 2.19 12.13 3.04
N GLU A 22 2.11 11.18 3.96
CA GLU A 22 2.32 11.42 5.40
C GLU A 22 3.77 11.78 5.72
N GLN A 23 4.76 11.09 5.12
CA GLN A 23 6.17 11.40 5.29
C GLN A 23 6.48 12.86 4.93
N ARG A 24 5.90 13.36 3.83
CA ARG A 24 6.09 14.74 3.35
C ARG A 24 5.59 15.79 4.33
N LYS A 25 4.64 15.47 5.22
CA LYS A 25 4.13 16.39 6.23
C LYS A 25 5.12 16.59 7.38
N VAL A 26 6.07 15.67 7.56
CA VAL A 26 7.04 15.70 8.66
C VAL A 26 8.39 16.25 8.15
N PRO A 27 8.80 17.46 8.57
CA PRO A 27 10.11 18.00 8.21
C PRO A 27 11.24 17.15 8.81
N GLY A 28 12.20 16.76 7.97
CA GLY A 28 13.34 15.92 8.38
C GLY A 28 13.14 14.41 8.26
N ALA A 29 12.02 13.96 7.70
CA ALA A 29 11.76 12.53 7.53
C ALA A 29 12.68 11.89 6.48
N THR A 30 13.50 10.92 6.92
CA THR A 30 14.50 10.20 6.10
C THR A 30 13.91 9.18 5.13
N GLY A 31 12.71 8.66 5.42
CA GLY A 31 12.02 7.66 4.61
C GLY A 31 12.35 6.20 4.96
N GLU A 32 13.13 5.94 6.01
CA GLU A 32 13.42 4.58 6.47
C GLU A 32 12.14 3.82 6.88
N MET A 33 11.20 4.50 7.54
CA MET A 33 9.89 3.92 7.86
C MET A 33 9.11 3.53 6.60
N THR A 34 9.14 4.36 5.56
CA THR A 34 8.49 4.07 4.27
C THR A 34 9.08 2.83 3.62
N THR A 35 10.41 2.69 3.65
CA THR A 35 11.12 1.50 3.14
C THR A 35 10.74 0.24 3.94
N LEU A 36 10.72 0.33 5.27
CA LEU A 36 10.32 -0.77 6.15
C LEU A 36 8.87 -1.23 5.86
N LEU A 37 7.94 -0.29 5.73
CA LEU A 37 6.54 -0.60 5.45
C LEU A 37 6.34 -1.24 4.07
N ASN A 38 7.10 -0.82 3.06
CA ASN A 38 7.07 -1.46 1.73
C ASN A 38 7.63 -2.90 1.77
N ALA A 39 8.70 -3.14 2.54
CA ALA A 39 9.24 -4.48 2.73
C ALA A 39 8.23 -5.39 3.43
N LEU A 40 7.59 -4.89 4.49
CA LEU A 40 6.54 -5.61 5.22
C LEU A 40 5.35 -5.95 4.30
N ALA A 41 4.89 -5.00 3.49
CA ALA A 41 3.80 -5.24 2.54
C ALA A 41 4.14 -6.34 1.53
N THR A 42 5.41 -6.48 1.12
CA THR A 42 5.86 -7.56 0.24
C THR A 42 5.83 -8.91 0.95
N ALA A 43 6.34 -8.97 2.18
CA ALA A 43 6.31 -10.19 2.99
C ALA A 43 4.87 -10.68 3.23
N ILE A 44 3.95 -9.77 3.59
CA ILE A 44 2.54 -10.09 3.81
C ILE A 44 1.89 -10.66 2.54
N LYS A 45 2.16 -10.07 1.37
CA LYS A 45 1.63 -10.58 0.09
C LYS A 45 2.16 -11.99 -0.22
N ALA A 46 3.44 -12.25 0.05
CA ALA A 46 4.04 -13.57 -0.12
C ALA A 46 3.41 -14.60 0.83
N MET A 47 3.26 -14.27 2.11
CA MET A 47 2.59 -15.11 3.11
C MET A 47 1.15 -15.40 2.71
N SER A 48 0.39 -14.37 2.30
CA SER A 48 -0.99 -14.53 1.84
C SER A 48 -1.09 -15.47 0.62
N SER A 49 -0.17 -15.34 -0.33
CA SER A 49 -0.07 -16.26 -1.48
C SER A 49 0.24 -17.69 -1.05
N ALA A 50 1.17 -17.87 -0.11
CA ALA A 50 1.54 -19.19 0.41
C ALA A 50 0.39 -19.85 1.19
N VAL A 51 -0.27 -19.13 2.08
CA VAL A 51 -1.43 -19.61 2.85
C VAL A 51 -2.58 -20.00 1.92
N ARG A 52 -2.86 -19.21 0.88
CA ARG A 52 -3.90 -19.55 -0.10
C ARG A 52 -3.58 -20.82 -0.89
N LYS A 53 -2.31 -21.13 -1.11
CA LYS A 53 -1.85 -22.36 -1.77
C LYS A 53 -1.73 -23.55 -0.81
N ALA A 54 -1.63 -23.32 0.49
CA ALA A 54 -1.50 -24.38 1.49
C ALA A 54 -2.68 -25.36 1.47
N GLY A 55 -3.89 -24.90 1.14
CA GLY A 55 -5.06 -25.78 0.96
C GLY A 55 -5.13 -26.53 -0.37
N ILE A 56 -4.28 -26.17 -1.35
CA ILE A 56 -4.21 -26.83 -2.67
C ILE A 56 -3.09 -27.87 -2.71
N ALA A 57 -2.09 -27.75 -1.83
CA ALA A 57 -1.09 -28.78 -1.61
C ALA A 57 -1.75 -30.01 -0.98
N LYS A 58 -2.22 -30.94 -1.83
CA LYS A 58 -2.59 -32.29 -1.41
C LYS A 58 -1.36 -32.95 -0.78
N LEU A 59 -1.42 -33.21 0.52
CA LEU A 59 -0.62 -34.24 1.20
C LEU A 59 -1.16 -35.62 0.82
#